data_AF-A0A6I6A0X5-F1
#
_entry.id   AF-A0A6I6A0X5-F1
#
_cell.length_a   1.000
_cell.length_b   1.000
_cell.length_c   1.000
_cell.angle_alpha   90.00
_cell.angle_beta   90.00
_cell.angle_gamma   90.00
#
_symmetry.space_group_name_H-M   'P 1'
#
loop_
_entity.id
_entity.type
_entity.pdbx_description
1 polymer ?
#
loop_
_entity_poly.entity_id
_entity_poly.type
_entity_poly.pdbx_seq_one_letter_code
_entity_poly.pdbx_strand_id
1 'polypeptide(L)'
;MWTTHGRSATHAPARRQPRPPRTVGGRVSAARPVTADAPTAAAPSVVPDRSRPAPRAVLFDRDGTLVHDVPYNGDPDLVRPVDGARDLLDALRAAGVRVGLVTNQSGVARGLLTREQVDAVHARLAELVGPFDTVQVCPHGPQDGCGCRKPAPGMVLAAAHALDVAPQELAVVGDIGADVGAAVAAGARAVLVPTPVTRAEEVEAAPVVAPDLRAALAHLLPGVVAAAAPAEVATPQEARP
;
A
#
# COMPACT_ATOMS: atom_id res chain seq x y z
N MET A 1 -7.37 -17.13 -55.22
CA MET A 1 -6.05 -17.76 -55.01
C MET A 1 -6.00 -18.19 -53.55
N TRP A 2 -6.54 -19.32 -53.10
CA TRP A 2 -6.22 -20.74 -53.40
C TRP A 2 -4.72 -21.04 -53.34
N THR A 3 -4.27 -21.56 -52.19
CA THR A 3 -3.45 -22.78 -52.07
C THR A 3 -3.59 -23.37 -50.67
N THR A 4 -4.43 -24.38 -50.55
CA THR A 4 -4.38 -25.49 -49.58
C THR A 4 -3.26 -26.46 -49.97
N HIS A 5 -2.56 -27.08 -49.01
CA HIS A 5 -1.97 -28.44 -48.98
C HIS A 5 -1.31 -28.59 -47.58
N GLY A 6 -1.39 -29.67 -46.80
CA GLY A 6 -1.93 -31.01 -46.99
C GLY A 6 -2.01 -31.73 -45.64
N ARG A 7 -2.89 -32.74 -45.57
CA ARG A 7 -3.01 -33.69 -44.46
C ARG A 7 -1.99 -34.81 -44.64
N SER A 8 -1.49 -35.37 -43.53
CA SER A 8 -1.06 -36.77 -43.48
C SER A 8 -1.20 -37.32 -42.06
N ALA A 9 -1.48 -38.62 -42.00
CA ALA A 9 -2.27 -39.27 -40.97
C ALA A 9 -1.44 -39.88 -39.81
N THR A 10 -2.10 -39.94 -38.65
CA THR A 10 -2.16 -41.01 -37.64
C THR A 10 -0.91 -41.84 -37.35
N HIS A 11 -0.49 -41.91 -36.07
CA HIS A 11 -0.20 -43.14 -35.32
C HIS A 11 -0.37 -42.87 -33.81
N ALA A 12 -1.36 -43.51 -33.19
CA ALA A 12 -1.63 -43.45 -31.76
C ALA A 12 -1.05 -44.70 -31.05
N PRO A 13 -0.23 -44.56 -30.00
CA PRO A 13 0.21 -45.71 -29.22
C PRO A 13 -0.75 -46.10 -28.07
N ALA A 14 -0.97 -47.42 -28.01
CA ALA A 14 -1.61 -48.28 -27.01
C ALA A 14 -2.09 -47.69 -25.67
N ARG A 15 -3.38 -47.93 -25.38
CA ARG A 15 -4.03 -47.74 -24.08
C ARG A 15 -3.41 -48.68 -23.02
N ARG A 16 -2.80 -48.12 -21.99
CA ARG A 16 -2.43 -48.86 -20.76
C ARG A 16 -3.68 -49.05 -19.89
N GLN A 17 -3.92 -50.29 -19.48
CA GLN A 17 -5.00 -50.64 -18.55
C GLN A 17 -4.68 -50.10 -17.14
N PRO A 18 -5.65 -49.52 -16.42
CA PRO A 18 -5.46 -49.11 -15.03
C PRO A 18 -5.46 -50.32 -14.09
N ARG A 19 -4.49 -50.36 -13.17
CA ARG A 19 -4.42 -51.32 -12.05
C ARG A 19 -5.48 -50.98 -11.00
N PRO A 20 -6.10 -51.96 -10.33
CA PRO A 20 -7.03 -51.70 -9.24
C PRO A 20 -6.29 -51.13 -8.01
N PRO A 21 -6.92 -50.22 -7.24
CA PRO A 21 -6.31 -49.65 -6.05
C PRO A 21 -6.22 -50.69 -4.93
N ARG A 22 -5.06 -50.75 -4.28
CA ARG A 22 -4.84 -51.54 -3.06
C ARG A 22 -5.46 -50.78 -1.88
N THR A 23 -6.43 -51.39 -1.22
CA THR A 23 -6.96 -50.94 0.07
C THR A 23 -5.88 -51.07 1.15
N VAL A 24 -5.39 -49.94 1.64
CA VAL A 24 -4.61 -49.87 2.88
C VAL A 24 -5.54 -49.32 3.96
N GLY A 25 -5.89 -50.16 4.92
CA GLY A 25 -6.60 -49.76 6.13
C GLY A 25 -5.72 -48.87 6.99
N GLY A 26 -6.03 -47.57 6.98
CA GLY A 26 -5.48 -46.58 7.91
C GLY A 26 -6.50 -46.29 9.00
N ARG A 27 -6.09 -46.48 10.26
CA ARG A 27 -6.89 -46.18 11.45
C ARG A 27 -7.24 -44.71 11.47
N VAL A 28 -8.52 -44.38 11.65
CA VAL A 28 -8.99 -43.02 11.88
C VAL A 28 -8.52 -42.60 13.27
N SER A 29 -7.55 -41.69 13.35
CA SER A 29 -7.16 -41.05 14.60
C SER A 29 -8.03 -39.81 14.79
N ALA A 30 -8.78 -39.76 15.88
CA ALA A 30 -9.68 -38.68 16.22
C ALA A 30 -8.91 -37.34 16.32
N ALA A 31 -9.37 -36.34 15.58
CA ALA A 31 -8.88 -34.97 15.69
C ALA A 31 -9.16 -34.42 17.11
N ARG A 32 -8.11 -34.00 17.81
CA ARG A 32 -8.23 -33.23 19.05
C ARG A 32 -8.61 -31.79 18.69
N PRO A 33 -9.49 -31.12 19.47
CA PRO A 33 -9.81 -29.72 19.24
C PRO A 33 -8.56 -28.87 19.47
N VAL A 34 -8.23 -28.03 18.49
CA VAL A 34 -7.19 -27.01 18.60
C VAL A 34 -7.77 -25.90 19.45
N THR A 35 -7.32 -25.80 20.71
CA THR A 35 -7.63 -24.69 21.59
C THR A 35 -6.99 -23.42 21.02
N ALA A 36 -7.82 -22.44 20.70
CA ALA A 36 -7.40 -21.10 20.31
C ALA A 36 -6.83 -20.39 21.55
N ASP A 37 -5.51 -20.45 21.70
CA ASP A 37 -4.72 -19.52 22.52
C ASP A 37 -3.33 -19.44 21.90
N ALA A 38 -3.22 -18.67 20.82
CA ALA A 38 -1.94 -18.19 20.33
C ALA A 38 -1.75 -16.76 20.86
N PRO A 39 -0.65 -16.48 21.60
CA PRO A 39 -0.40 -15.13 22.08
C PRO A 39 -0.15 -14.22 20.87
N THR A 40 -0.91 -13.13 20.77
CA THR A 40 -0.62 -12.01 19.87
C THR A 40 0.78 -11.48 20.19
N ALA A 41 1.76 -11.86 19.38
CA ALA A 41 3.09 -11.31 19.43
C ALA A 41 2.97 -9.80 19.13
N ALA A 42 3.21 -8.98 20.14
CA ALA A 42 3.34 -7.54 19.96
C ALA A 42 4.43 -7.29 18.91
N ALA A 43 4.09 -6.50 17.89
CA ALA A 43 5.04 -6.09 16.88
C ALA A 43 6.28 -5.48 17.54
N PRO A 44 7.50 -5.79 17.08
CA PRO A 44 8.71 -5.25 17.68
C PRO A 44 8.71 -3.72 17.54
N SER A 45 8.68 -3.01 18.67
CA SER A 45 8.82 -1.56 18.70
C SER A 45 10.27 -1.18 18.40
N VAL A 46 10.56 -0.89 17.14
CA VAL A 46 11.84 -0.29 16.75
C VAL A 46 11.84 1.16 17.25
N VAL A 47 12.73 1.44 18.20
CA VAL A 47 12.98 2.80 18.72
C VAL A 47 13.39 3.71 17.56
N PRO A 48 12.80 4.92 17.41
CA PRO A 48 13.15 5.82 16.32
C PRO A 48 14.63 6.16 16.35
N ASP A 49 15.31 5.99 15.22
CA ASP A 49 16.71 6.40 15.05
C ASP A 49 16.81 7.93 15.18
N ARG A 50 17.26 8.37 16.35
CA ARG A 50 17.40 9.79 16.71
C ARG A 50 18.61 10.46 16.05
N SER A 51 19.45 9.71 15.32
CA SER A 51 20.60 10.27 14.61
C SER A 51 20.21 11.00 13.32
N ARG A 52 19.02 10.71 12.78
CA ARG A 52 18.51 11.33 11.56
C ARG A 52 17.71 12.62 11.86
N PRO A 53 17.81 13.66 11.01
CA PRO A 53 17.03 14.88 11.14
C PRO A 53 15.53 14.58 11.02
N ALA A 54 14.69 15.28 11.78
CA ALA A 54 13.24 15.10 11.73
C ALA A 54 12.71 15.31 10.30
N PRO A 55 11.70 14.55 9.87
CA PRO A 55 11.13 14.74 8.54
C PRO A 55 10.59 16.17 8.35
N ARG A 56 10.97 16.81 7.25
CA ARG A 56 10.41 18.10 6.80
C ARG A 56 9.26 17.90 5.82
N ALA A 57 9.14 16.72 5.24
CA ALA A 57 7.97 16.33 4.48
C ALA A 57 7.65 14.84 4.64
N VAL A 58 6.36 14.52 4.51
CA VAL A 58 5.85 13.15 4.49
C VAL A 58 5.13 12.93 3.16
N LEU A 59 5.56 11.88 2.46
CA LEU A 59 4.94 11.40 1.24
C LEU A 59 4.08 10.19 1.59
N PHE A 60 2.89 10.12 1.04
CA PHE A 60 1.95 9.03 1.30
C PHE A 60 1.65 8.29 0.01
N ASP A 61 1.53 6.95 0.09
CA ASP A 61 0.74 6.26 -0.91
C ASP A 61 -0.74 6.66 -0.82
N ARG A 62 -1.46 6.45 -1.92
CA ARG A 62 -2.87 6.76 -2.02
C ARG A 62 -3.72 5.59 -1.52
N ASP A 63 -3.81 4.55 -2.33
CA ASP A 63 -4.70 3.41 -2.13
C ASP A 63 -4.16 2.52 -1.00
N GLY A 64 -5.02 2.09 -0.08
CA GLY A 64 -4.61 1.30 1.09
C GLY A 64 -3.95 2.10 2.23
N THR A 65 -3.53 3.35 1.97
CA THR A 65 -2.83 4.20 2.94
C THR A 65 -3.62 5.45 3.34
N LEU A 66 -3.85 6.39 2.41
CA LEU A 66 -4.64 7.60 2.68
C LEU A 66 -6.13 7.38 2.41
N VAL A 67 -6.46 6.48 1.48
CA VAL A 67 -7.83 6.10 1.15
C VAL A 67 -7.98 4.59 1.19
N HIS A 68 -9.17 4.11 1.46
CA HIS A 68 -9.48 2.69 1.32
C HIS A 68 -9.28 2.24 -0.13
N ASP A 69 -8.58 1.12 -0.32
CA ASP A 69 -8.29 0.61 -1.67
C ASP A 69 -9.58 0.19 -2.38
N VAL A 70 -9.77 0.75 -3.56
CA VAL A 70 -10.80 0.38 -4.51
C VAL A 70 -10.07 0.04 -5.82
N PRO A 71 -10.09 -1.23 -6.27
CA PRO A 71 -9.30 -1.65 -7.42
C PRO A 71 -9.58 -0.81 -8.66
N TYR A 72 -8.53 -0.19 -9.20
CA TYR A 72 -8.61 0.69 -10.37
C TYR A 72 -9.65 1.80 -10.22
N ASN A 73 -9.66 2.48 -9.08
CA ASN A 73 -10.59 3.58 -8.84
C ASN A 73 -10.32 4.77 -9.77
N GLY A 74 -11.26 5.03 -10.68
CA GLY A 74 -11.33 6.24 -11.51
C GLY A 74 -12.55 7.09 -11.22
N ASP A 75 -13.29 6.78 -10.16
CA ASP A 75 -14.52 7.44 -9.76
C ASP A 75 -14.31 8.25 -8.47
N PRO A 76 -14.33 9.60 -8.54
CA PRO A 76 -14.26 10.47 -7.37
C PRO A 76 -15.25 10.11 -6.26
N ASP A 77 -16.44 9.62 -6.60
CA ASP A 77 -17.49 9.32 -5.61
C ASP A 77 -17.18 8.09 -4.76
N LEU A 78 -16.17 7.29 -5.13
CA LEU A 78 -15.68 6.14 -4.37
C LEU A 78 -14.52 6.50 -3.44
N VAL A 79 -14.02 7.73 -3.47
CA VAL A 79 -12.91 8.15 -2.60
C VAL A 79 -13.37 8.21 -1.15
N ARG A 80 -12.77 7.36 -0.30
CA ARG A 80 -13.02 7.30 1.14
C ARG A 80 -11.68 7.37 1.89
N PRO A 81 -11.31 8.52 2.47
CA PRO A 81 -10.12 8.63 3.30
C PRO A 81 -10.19 7.69 4.51
N VAL A 82 -9.03 7.23 4.97
CA VAL A 82 -8.94 6.48 6.23
C VAL A 82 -9.25 7.36 7.44
N ASP A 83 -9.63 6.75 8.55
CA ASP A 83 -10.03 7.46 9.77
C ASP A 83 -8.94 8.44 10.25
N GLY A 84 -9.35 9.69 10.50
CA GLY A 84 -8.48 10.74 11.00
C GLY A 84 -7.46 11.28 9.98
N ALA A 85 -7.49 10.86 8.71
CA ALA A 85 -6.52 11.31 7.70
C ALA A 85 -6.48 12.83 7.57
N ARG A 86 -7.64 13.50 7.55
CA ARG A 86 -7.72 14.96 7.47
C ARG A 86 -7.03 15.64 8.65
N ASP A 87 -7.41 15.28 9.87
CA ASP A 87 -6.88 15.92 11.09
C ASP A 87 -5.37 15.72 11.21
N LEU A 88 -4.89 14.53 10.85
CA LEU A 88 -3.46 14.22 10.83
C LEU A 88 -2.70 15.04 9.80
N LEU A 89 -3.21 15.16 8.57
CA LEU A 89 -2.57 15.97 7.53
C LEU A 89 -2.63 17.46 7.86
N ASP A 90 -3.72 17.94 8.45
CA ASP A 90 -3.82 19.33 8.93
C ASP A 90 -2.83 19.62 10.06
N ALA A 91 -2.60 18.66 10.97
CA ALA A 91 -1.58 18.80 12.01
C ALA A 91 -0.15 18.85 11.42
N LEU A 92 0.15 18.05 10.39
CA LEU A 92 1.43 18.14 9.68
C LEU A 92 1.63 19.52 9.06
N ARG A 93 0.61 20.03 8.34
CA ARG A 93 0.67 21.36 7.72
C ARG A 93 0.84 22.47 8.76
N ALA A 94 0.12 22.40 9.87
CA ALA A 94 0.23 23.36 10.97
C ALA A 94 1.62 23.35 11.61
N ALA A 95 2.29 22.20 11.62
CA ALA A 95 3.68 22.05 12.08
C ALA A 95 4.72 22.45 11.01
N GLY A 96 4.30 22.92 9.83
CA GLY A 96 5.18 23.30 8.73
C GLY A 96 5.78 22.11 7.96
N VAL A 97 5.27 20.90 8.19
CA VAL A 97 5.69 19.68 7.48
C VAL A 97 4.94 19.59 6.16
N ARG A 98 5.66 19.42 5.05
CA ARG A 98 5.05 19.30 3.73
C ARG A 98 4.41 17.93 3.53
N VAL A 99 3.32 17.90 2.77
CA VAL A 99 2.49 16.71 2.55
C VAL A 99 2.46 16.41 1.05
N GLY A 100 2.94 15.23 0.65
CA GLY A 100 2.97 14.81 -0.74
C GLY A 100 2.27 13.47 -0.98
N LEU A 101 1.83 13.24 -2.21
CA LEU A 101 1.25 11.98 -2.66
C LEU A 101 2.20 11.30 -3.66
N VAL A 102 2.46 9.99 -3.50
CA VAL A 102 3.30 9.18 -4.39
C VAL A 102 2.59 7.87 -4.73
N THR A 103 2.05 7.72 -5.94
CA THR A 103 1.14 6.60 -6.25
C THR A 103 1.42 5.90 -7.59
N ASN A 104 1.31 4.57 -7.59
CA ASN A 104 1.41 3.73 -8.78
C ASN A 104 0.02 3.54 -9.42
N GLN A 105 -0.30 4.25 -10.50
CA GLN A 105 -1.59 4.16 -11.21
C GLN A 105 -1.50 3.32 -12.48
N SER A 106 -1.14 2.05 -12.32
CA SER A 106 -0.95 1.10 -13.45
C SER A 106 -2.23 0.75 -14.23
N GLY A 107 -3.41 1.17 -13.76
CA GLY A 107 -4.64 1.11 -14.55
C GLY A 107 -4.52 1.91 -15.85
N VAL A 108 -3.71 2.97 -15.87
CA VAL A 108 -3.48 3.81 -17.06
C VAL A 108 -2.78 3.02 -18.17
N ALA A 109 -1.64 2.40 -17.89
CA ALA A 109 -0.95 1.55 -18.87
C ALA A 109 -1.79 0.36 -19.36
N ARG A 110 -2.76 -0.08 -18.55
CA ARG A 110 -3.69 -1.17 -18.90
C ARG A 110 -4.93 -0.70 -19.67
N GLY A 111 -5.10 0.61 -19.88
CA GLY A 111 -6.31 1.17 -20.50
C GLY A 111 -7.57 1.04 -19.63
N LEU A 112 -7.42 0.73 -18.34
CA LEU A 112 -8.52 0.64 -17.37
C LEU A 112 -8.87 2.01 -16.77
N LEU A 113 -7.92 2.93 -16.80
CA LEU A 113 -8.06 4.30 -16.31
C LEU A 113 -7.52 5.29 -17.33
N THR A 114 -8.19 6.42 -17.44
CA THR A 114 -7.66 7.61 -18.11
C THR A 114 -6.88 8.47 -17.13
N ARG A 115 -6.05 9.38 -17.66
CA ARG A 115 -5.31 10.33 -16.81
C ARG A 115 -6.28 11.27 -16.10
N GLU A 116 -7.32 11.68 -16.80
CA GLU A 116 -8.37 12.58 -16.33
C GLU A 116 -9.13 11.98 -15.14
N GLN A 117 -9.44 10.67 -15.18
CA GLN A 117 -10.04 9.96 -14.05
C GLN A 117 -9.14 9.93 -12.82
N VAL A 118 -7.84 9.66 -13.02
CA VAL A 118 -6.86 9.66 -11.93
C VAL A 118 -6.75 11.06 -11.31
N ASP A 119 -6.68 12.10 -12.15
CA ASP A 119 -6.60 13.49 -11.68
C ASP A 119 -7.89 13.92 -10.95
N ALA A 120 -9.07 13.48 -11.41
CA ALA A 120 -10.34 13.73 -10.73
C ALA A 120 -10.41 13.07 -9.34
N VAL A 121 -9.93 11.83 -9.21
CA VAL A 121 -9.81 11.13 -7.93
C VAL A 121 -8.85 11.88 -6.98
N HIS A 122 -7.72 12.38 -7.48
CA HIS A 122 -6.78 13.16 -6.67
C HIS A 122 -7.36 14.51 -6.24
N ALA A 123 -8.08 15.20 -7.13
CA ALA A 123 -8.78 16.44 -6.79
C ALA A 123 -9.78 16.20 -5.66
N ARG A 124 -10.59 15.14 -5.77
CA ARG A 124 -11.56 14.77 -4.74
C ARG A 124 -10.89 14.39 -3.41
N LEU A 125 -9.78 13.67 -3.46
CA LEU A 125 -9.01 13.39 -2.25
C LEU A 125 -8.52 14.69 -1.59
N ALA A 126 -7.96 15.63 -2.37
CA ALA A 126 -7.49 16.91 -1.84
C ALA A 126 -8.61 17.76 -1.24
N GLU A 127 -9.84 17.69 -1.76
CA GLU A 127 -11.01 18.33 -1.13
C GLU A 127 -11.31 17.74 0.26
N LEU A 128 -11.13 16.43 0.42
CA LEU A 128 -11.48 15.70 1.64
C LEU A 128 -10.41 15.80 2.73
N VAL A 129 -9.11 15.82 2.37
CA VAL A 129 -7.99 15.80 3.32
C VAL A 129 -7.08 17.03 3.26
N GLY A 130 -7.44 18.02 2.43
CA GLY A 130 -6.64 19.21 2.16
C GLY A 130 -5.60 19.02 1.05
N PRO A 131 -4.97 20.12 0.61
CA PRO A 131 -4.08 20.13 -0.55
C PRO A 131 -2.76 19.38 -0.30
N PHE A 132 -2.18 18.87 -1.39
CA PHE A 132 -0.84 18.30 -1.40
C PHE A 132 0.16 19.32 -1.96
N ASP A 133 1.32 19.42 -1.34
CA ASP A 133 2.44 20.23 -1.84
C ASP A 133 3.05 19.61 -3.12
N THR A 134 2.89 18.30 -3.31
CA THR A 134 3.31 17.58 -4.51
C THR A 134 2.46 16.33 -4.74
N VAL A 135 2.15 16.03 -6.00
CA VAL A 135 1.50 14.76 -6.41
C VAL A 135 2.36 14.11 -7.49
N GLN A 136 2.90 12.93 -7.20
CA GLN A 136 3.74 12.16 -8.10
C GLN A 136 3.01 10.87 -8.48
N VAL A 137 2.85 10.66 -9.78
CA VAL A 137 2.05 9.55 -10.31
C VAL A 137 2.87 8.76 -11.31
N CYS A 138 2.94 7.45 -11.11
CA CYS A 138 3.48 6.53 -12.10
C CYS A 138 2.33 5.87 -12.89
N PRO A 139 2.09 6.21 -14.16
CA PRO A 139 1.03 5.60 -14.97
C PRO A 139 1.43 4.24 -15.55
N HIS A 140 2.70 3.87 -15.45
CA HIS A 140 3.31 2.74 -16.15
C HIS A 140 2.98 1.37 -15.53
N GLY A 141 2.97 0.36 -16.40
CA GLY A 141 2.89 -1.04 -16.04
C GLY A 141 4.22 -1.61 -15.52
N PRO A 142 4.20 -2.83 -14.95
CA PRO A 142 5.41 -3.46 -14.41
C PRO A 142 6.52 -3.73 -15.44
N GLN A 143 6.18 -3.87 -16.73
CA GLN A 143 7.11 -4.26 -17.79
C GLN A 143 7.68 -3.05 -18.58
N ASP A 144 7.26 -1.83 -18.24
CA ASP A 144 7.60 -0.63 -19.02
C ASP A 144 9.03 -0.11 -18.73
N GLY A 145 9.72 -0.67 -17.72
CA GLY A 145 11.10 -0.32 -17.41
C GLY A 145 11.32 1.14 -16.95
N CYS A 146 10.28 1.83 -16.47
CA CYS A 146 10.39 3.21 -16.03
C CYS A 146 11.11 3.37 -14.69
N GLY A 147 11.75 4.53 -14.47
CA GLY A 147 12.40 4.86 -13.19
C GLY A 147 11.46 5.35 -12.09
N CYS A 148 10.18 5.58 -12.39
CA CYS A 148 9.23 6.17 -11.44
C CYS A 148 8.38 5.15 -10.68
N ARG A 149 8.13 3.94 -11.23
CA ARG A 149 7.26 2.94 -10.61
C ARG A 149 7.88 2.40 -9.32
N LYS A 150 7.20 2.56 -8.18
CA LYS A 150 7.63 1.95 -6.90
C LYS A 150 7.78 0.43 -7.11
N PRO A 151 8.91 -0.20 -6.70
CA PRO A 151 9.91 0.27 -5.73
C PRO A 151 11.06 1.14 -6.29
N ALA A 152 11.03 1.56 -7.54
CA ALA A 152 12.02 2.53 -8.03
C ALA A 152 11.84 3.88 -7.31
N PRO A 153 12.94 4.62 -7.03
CA PRO A 153 12.89 5.81 -6.18
C PRO A 153 12.43 7.07 -6.93
N GLY A 154 12.18 7.00 -8.24
CA GLY A 154 12.03 8.20 -9.08
C GLY A 154 10.93 9.15 -8.61
N MET A 155 9.77 8.65 -8.18
CA MET A 155 8.71 9.54 -7.64
C MET A 155 9.10 10.19 -6.31
N VAL A 156 9.80 9.48 -5.43
CA VAL A 156 10.27 10.02 -4.15
C VAL A 156 11.32 11.10 -4.37
N LEU A 157 12.26 10.88 -5.29
CA LEU A 157 13.28 11.87 -5.66
C LEU A 157 12.68 13.10 -6.37
N ALA A 158 11.68 12.89 -7.23
CA ALA A 158 10.95 13.98 -7.87
C ALA A 158 10.19 14.82 -6.84
N ALA A 159 9.54 14.19 -5.86
CA ALA A 159 8.91 14.89 -4.75
C ALA A 159 9.94 15.66 -3.89
N ALA A 160 11.09 15.06 -3.58
CA ALA A 160 12.19 15.72 -2.85
C ALA A 160 12.60 17.03 -3.54
N HIS A 161 12.82 16.96 -4.85
CA HIS A 161 13.16 18.13 -5.66
C HIS A 161 12.04 19.18 -5.69
N ALA A 162 10.78 18.77 -5.91
CA ALA A 162 9.64 19.68 -5.95
C ALA A 162 9.42 20.42 -4.60
N LEU A 163 9.77 19.78 -3.49
CA LEU A 163 9.60 20.32 -2.15
C LEU A 163 10.81 21.10 -1.63
N ASP A 164 11.94 21.07 -2.35
CA ASP A 164 13.24 21.57 -1.88
C ASP A 164 13.64 20.97 -0.51
N VAL A 165 13.53 19.64 -0.42
CA VAL A 165 13.83 18.85 0.78
C VAL A 165 14.80 17.73 0.43
N ALA A 166 15.83 17.53 1.24
CA ALA A 166 16.77 16.44 1.04
C ALA A 166 16.07 15.08 1.27
N PRO A 167 16.39 14.01 0.52
CA PRO A 167 15.72 12.73 0.69
C PRO A 167 15.80 12.17 2.12
N GLN A 168 16.87 12.46 2.87
CA GLN A 168 17.03 12.00 4.26
C GLN A 168 16.05 12.66 5.24
N GLU A 169 15.51 13.83 4.87
CA GLU A 169 14.47 14.59 5.56
C GLU A 169 13.05 14.25 5.05
N LEU A 170 12.92 13.29 4.14
CA LEU A 170 11.63 12.73 3.73
C LEU A 170 11.28 11.50 4.56
N ALA A 171 9.99 11.32 4.77
CA ALA A 171 9.41 10.03 5.13
C ALA A 171 8.39 9.60 4.06
N VAL A 172 8.30 8.31 3.80
CA VAL A 172 7.25 7.70 2.97
C VAL A 172 6.45 6.76 3.84
N VAL A 173 5.13 6.91 3.79
CA VAL A 173 4.15 6.02 4.44
C VAL A 173 3.38 5.30 3.34
N GLY A 174 3.33 3.98 3.39
CA GLY A 174 2.63 3.14 2.42
C GLY A 174 2.22 1.81 3.02
N ASP A 175 1.40 1.03 2.32
CA ASP A 175 0.86 -0.23 2.82
C ASP A 175 1.51 -1.46 2.22
N ILE A 176 2.34 -1.32 1.18
CA ILE A 176 3.02 -2.46 0.55
C ILE A 176 4.54 -2.29 0.53
N GLY A 177 5.24 -3.41 0.35
CA GLY A 177 6.71 -3.44 0.28
C GLY A 177 7.28 -2.57 -0.85
N ALA A 178 6.51 -2.28 -1.90
CA ALA A 178 6.95 -1.39 -2.97
C ALA A 178 7.20 0.05 -2.48
N ASP A 179 6.39 0.54 -1.54
CA ASP A 179 6.52 1.88 -0.95
C ASP A 179 7.77 1.99 -0.10
N VAL A 180 7.97 0.98 0.74
CA VAL A 180 9.17 0.83 1.57
C VAL A 180 10.41 0.77 0.69
N GLY A 181 10.38 -0.02 -0.39
CA GLY A 181 11.48 -0.12 -1.35
C GLY A 181 11.83 1.22 -2.00
N ALA A 182 10.82 1.97 -2.46
CA ALA A 182 11.04 3.28 -3.08
C ALA A 182 11.64 4.29 -2.09
N ALA A 183 11.17 4.28 -0.84
CA ALA A 183 11.68 5.15 0.22
C ALA A 183 13.14 4.83 0.56
N VAL A 184 13.45 3.57 0.81
CA VAL A 184 14.82 3.11 1.13
C VAL A 184 15.77 3.40 -0.03
N ALA A 185 15.37 3.10 -1.26
CA ALA A 185 16.19 3.37 -2.44
C ALA A 185 16.46 4.87 -2.66
N ALA A 186 15.56 5.75 -2.21
CA ALA A 186 15.77 7.20 -2.25
C ALA A 186 16.59 7.73 -1.06
N GLY A 187 16.84 6.93 -0.02
CA GLY A 187 17.45 7.37 1.24
C GLY A 187 16.46 8.02 2.22
N ALA A 188 15.16 7.93 1.95
CA ALA A 188 14.09 8.42 2.83
C ALA A 188 13.85 7.47 4.01
N ARG A 189 13.07 7.94 4.99
CA ARG A 189 12.51 7.06 6.03
C ARG A 189 11.31 6.31 5.44
N ALA A 190 11.14 5.04 5.81
CA ALA A 190 10.04 4.21 5.37
C ALA A 190 9.21 3.77 6.57
N VAL A 191 7.89 3.89 6.49
CA VAL A 191 6.95 3.31 7.45
C VAL A 191 5.89 2.53 6.67
N LEU A 192 5.77 1.24 6.99
CA LEU A 192 4.73 0.38 6.45
C LEU A 192 3.50 0.44 7.37
N VAL A 193 2.32 0.62 6.78
CA VAL A 193 1.02 0.52 7.47
C VAL A 193 0.26 -0.66 6.86
N PRO A 194 0.35 -1.87 7.45
CA PRO A 194 -0.21 -3.06 6.82
C PRO A 194 -1.73 -3.03 6.72
N THR A 195 -2.23 -3.50 5.58
CA THR A 195 -3.64 -3.81 5.33
C THR A 195 -3.82 -5.34 5.24
N PRO A 196 -5.05 -5.87 5.15
CA PRO A 196 -5.27 -7.30 4.97
C PRO A 196 -4.63 -7.91 3.69
N VAL A 197 -4.24 -7.07 2.73
CA VAL A 197 -3.59 -7.51 1.49
C VAL A 197 -2.06 -7.36 1.51
N THR A 198 -1.50 -6.67 2.51
CA THR A 198 -0.06 -6.58 2.73
C THR A 198 0.51 -7.95 3.05
N ARG A 199 1.60 -8.32 2.40
CA ARG A 199 2.17 -9.66 2.54
C ARG A 199 3.03 -9.76 3.79
N ALA A 200 3.03 -10.93 4.45
CA ALA A 200 3.77 -11.13 5.70
C ALA A 200 5.27 -10.86 5.54
N GLU A 201 5.85 -11.28 4.41
CA GLU A 201 7.26 -11.02 4.11
C GLU A 201 7.58 -9.53 3.92
N GLU A 202 6.61 -8.72 3.48
CA GLU A 202 6.79 -7.27 3.36
C GLU A 202 6.77 -6.61 4.74
N VAL A 203 5.93 -7.11 5.64
CA VAL A 203 5.88 -6.67 7.05
C VAL A 203 7.18 -7.02 7.78
N GLU A 204 7.68 -8.25 7.62
CA GLU A 204 8.93 -8.70 8.25
C GLU A 204 10.15 -7.93 7.74
N ALA A 205 10.15 -7.53 6.47
CA ALA A 205 11.26 -6.79 5.86
C ALA A 205 11.22 -5.27 6.11
N ALA A 206 10.10 -4.72 6.59
CA ALA A 206 9.94 -3.29 6.75
C ALA A 206 10.79 -2.73 7.92
N PRO A 207 11.50 -1.60 7.73
CA PRO A 207 12.29 -0.97 8.79
C PRO A 207 11.44 -0.51 9.99
N VAL A 208 10.23 -0.05 9.71
CA VAL A 208 9.23 0.39 10.70
C VAL A 208 7.87 -0.07 10.21
N VAL A 209 7.10 -0.67 11.12
CA VAL A 209 5.70 -1.06 10.90
C VAL A 209 4.85 -0.33 11.92
N ALA A 210 3.76 0.29 11.46
CA ALA A 210 2.77 0.92 12.31
C ALA A 210 1.38 0.33 12.03
N PRO A 211 0.53 0.14 13.05
CA PRO A 211 -0.79 -0.47 12.87
C PRO A 211 -1.78 0.42 12.10
N ASP A 212 -1.56 1.73 12.10
CA ASP A 212 -2.41 2.71 11.42
C ASP A 212 -1.63 3.98 11.08
N LEU A 213 -2.29 4.89 10.35
CA LEU A 213 -1.72 6.16 9.92
C LEU A 213 -1.31 7.07 11.09
N ARG A 214 -2.08 7.07 12.20
CA ARG A 214 -1.76 7.89 13.38
C ARG A 214 -0.47 7.40 14.03
N ALA A 215 -0.34 6.09 14.25
CA ALA A 215 0.85 5.47 14.80
C ALA A 215 2.06 5.71 13.89
N ALA A 216 1.90 5.61 12.57
CA ALA A 216 2.96 5.90 11.61
C ALA A 216 3.50 7.33 11.78
N LEU A 217 2.60 8.31 11.87
CA LEU A 217 3.00 9.70 12.09
C LEU A 217 3.54 9.95 13.49
N ALA A 218 3.06 9.25 14.52
CA ALA A 218 3.61 9.35 15.87
C ALA A 218 5.05 8.83 15.95
N HIS A 219 5.39 7.81 15.16
CA HIS A 219 6.77 7.33 15.02
C HIS A 219 7.69 8.36 14.35
N LEU A 220 7.18 9.07 13.33
CA LEU A 220 7.95 10.04 12.56
C LEU A 220 8.08 11.39 13.25
N LEU A 221 6.99 11.88 13.85
CA LEU A 221 6.78 13.25 14.31
C LEU A 221 5.92 13.25 15.60
N PRO A 222 6.43 12.69 16.72
CA PRO A 222 5.64 12.48 17.93
C PRO A 222 5.04 13.77 18.53
N GLY A 223 5.75 14.90 18.43
CA GLY A 223 5.28 16.20 18.90
C GLY A 223 4.12 16.78 18.08
N VAL A 224 3.97 16.37 16.81
CA VAL A 224 2.89 16.83 15.93
C VAL A 224 1.61 16.05 16.21
N VAL A 225 1.70 14.72 16.34
CA VAL A 225 0.52 13.87 16.55
C VAL A 225 -0.07 14.05 17.96
N ALA A 226 0.75 14.30 18.98
CA ALA A 226 0.24 14.58 20.33
C ALA A 226 -0.65 15.83 20.40
N ALA A 227 -0.47 16.79 19.48
CA ALA A 227 -1.27 18.01 19.39
C ALA A 227 -2.57 17.80 18.57
N ALA A 228 -2.62 16.77 17.73
CA ALA A 228 -3.83 16.39 17.01
C ALA A 228 -4.72 15.55 17.94
N ALA A 229 -5.82 16.13 18.43
CA ALA A 229 -6.76 15.39 19.27
C ALA A 229 -7.22 14.08 18.59
N PRO A 230 -7.43 12.99 19.34
CA PRO A 230 -8.05 11.81 18.78
C PRO A 230 -9.46 12.20 18.29
N ALA A 231 -9.80 11.81 17.07
CA ALA A 231 -11.17 11.89 16.58
C ALA A 231 -12.05 11.14 17.58
N GLU A 232 -13.03 11.81 18.18
CA GLU A 232 -14.04 11.12 18.99
C GLU A 232 -14.73 10.10 18.09
N VAL A 233 -14.59 8.82 18.44
CA VAL A 233 -15.36 7.75 17.82
C VAL A 233 -16.82 8.02 18.20
N ALA A 234 -17.62 8.48 17.25
CA ALA A 234 -19.06 8.58 17.43
C ALA A 234 -19.61 7.17 17.64
N THR A 235 -19.86 6.82 18.90
CA THR A 235 -20.56 5.59 19.27
C THR A 235 -21.93 5.59 18.59
N PRO A 236 -22.32 4.54 17.85
CA PRO A 236 -23.67 4.46 17.33
C PRO A 236 -24.65 4.51 18.50
N GLN A 237 -25.52 5.52 18.54
CA GLN A 237 -26.67 5.50 19.44
C GLN A 237 -27.53 4.29 19.06
N GLU A 238 -27.52 3.27 19.90
CA GLU A 238 -28.47 2.16 19.86
C GLU A 238 -29.88 2.73 19.87
N ALA A 239 -30.55 2.66 18.72
CA ALA A 239 -31.98 2.87 18.62
C ALA A 239 -32.66 1.73 19.41
N ARG A 240 -33.06 2.02 20.65
CA ARG A 240 -33.97 1.15 21.40
C ARG A 240 -35.40 1.29 20.82
N PRO A 241 -36.13 0.17 20.65
CA PRO A 241 -37.51 0.17 20.16
C PRO A 241 -38.49 0.79 21.16
#